data_AF-A0A842U8U4-F1
#
_entry.id   AF-A0A842U8U4-F1
#
_cell.length_a   1.000
_cell.length_b   1.000
_cell.length_c   1.000
_cell.angle_alpha   90.00
_cell.angle_beta   90.00
_cell.angle_gamma   90.00
#
_symmetry.space_group_name_H-M   'P 1'
#
loop_
_entity.id
_entity.type
_entity.pdbx_description
1 polymer ?
#
loop_
_entity_poly.entity_id
_entity_poly.type
_entity_poly.pdbx_seq_one_letter_code
_entity_poly.pdbx_strand_id
1 'polypeptide(L)'
;MLLTHRVRIYPTQSQEDALWSLSEKCRLLYNFALHERIQAWKRNKRKTKKQRKYVSYTDQQNKLPKLKQKYPEYKWVYSKVLQMTLKKLDANYKSFFALWRNGDEDARP
;
A
#
# COMPACT_ATOMS: atom_id res chain seq x y z
N MET A 1 -20.53 -32.74 23.42
CA MET A 1 -20.59 -31.30 23.69
C MET A 1 -19.16 -30.77 23.72
N LEU A 2 -18.76 -29.93 22.76
CA LEU A 2 -17.39 -29.37 22.72
C LEU A 2 -17.33 -28.14 23.64
N LEU A 3 -16.69 -28.28 24.80
CA LEU A 3 -16.36 -27.15 25.67
C LEU A 3 -15.30 -26.29 24.98
N THR A 4 -15.66 -25.06 24.61
CA THR A 4 -14.74 -24.09 24.04
C THR A 4 -14.38 -23.05 25.09
N HIS A 5 -13.10 -22.87 25.36
CA HIS A 5 -12.58 -21.89 26.31
C HIS A 5 -11.92 -20.73 25.56
N ARG A 6 -12.27 -19.50 25.93
CA ARG A 6 -11.69 -18.29 25.32
C ARG A 6 -10.45 -17.88 26.10
N VAL A 7 -9.28 -18.00 25.46
CA VAL A 7 -8.01 -17.55 26.02
C VAL A 7 -7.52 -16.35 25.22
N ARG A 8 -7.10 -15.30 25.93
CA ARG A 8 -6.45 -14.15 25.32
C ARG A 8 -4.96 -14.45 25.19
N ILE A 9 -4.47 -14.49 23.95
CA ILE A 9 -3.06 -14.69 23.65
C ILE A 9 -2.40 -13.33 23.55
N TYR A 10 -1.27 -13.17 24.23
CA TYR A 10 -0.40 -12.01 24.12
C TYR A 10 0.86 -12.40 23.33
N PRO A 11 1.37 -11.51 22.47
CA PRO A 11 2.61 -11.78 21.76
C PRO A 11 3.79 -11.80 22.74
N THR A 12 4.82 -12.58 22.42
CA THR A 12 6.13 -12.45 23.06
C THR A 12 6.86 -11.21 22.51
N GLN A 13 7.89 -10.74 23.21
CA GLN A 13 8.68 -9.58 22.75
C GLN A 13 9.18 -9.76 21.30
N SER A 14 9.71 -10.94 20.97
CA SER A 14 10.18 -11.23 19.62
C SER A 14 9.08 -11.22 18.56
N GLN A 15 7.84 -11.57 18.94
CA GLN A 15 6.68 -11.47 18.03
C GLN A 15 6.28 -10.01 17.83
N GLU A 16 6.29 -9.19 18.88
CA GLU A 16 6.03 -7.76 18.77
C GLU A 16 7.03 -7.07 17.85
N ASP A 17 8.33 -7.35 18.02
CA ASP A 17 9.39 -6.78 17.19
C ASP A 17 9.23 -7.15 15.72
N ALA A 18 8.83 -8.39 15.44
CA ALA A 18 8.54 -8.86 14.08
C ALA A 18 7.31 -8.15 13.48
N LEU A 19 6.25 -7.94 14.27
CA LEU A 19 5.05 -7.22 13.84
C LEU A 19 5.35 -5.75 13.57
N TRP A 20 6.14 -5.09 14.42
CA TRP A 20 6.60 -3.72 14.22
C TRP A 20 7.44 -3.58 12.96
N SER A 21 8.41 -4.49 12.78
CA SER A 21 9.23 -4.53 11.57
C SER A 21 8.39 -4.72 10.32
N LEU A 22 7.40 -5.62 10.34
CA LEU A 22 6.47 -5.84 9.23
C LEU A 22 5.64 -4.58 8.93
N SER A 23 5.11 -3.95 9.97
CA SER A 23 4.33 -2.71 9.88
C SER A 23 5.14 -1.60 9.23
N GLU A 24 6.39 -1.43 9.66
CA GLU A 24 7.28 -0.42 9.11
C GLU A 24 7.59 -0.65 7.63
N LYS A 25 7.84 -1.90 7.22
CA LYS A 25 8.00 -2.24 5.79
C LYS A 25 6.74 -1.93 4.98
N CYS A 26 5.56 -2.20 5.52
CA CYS A 26 4.31 -1.85 4.86
C CYS A 26 4.13 -0.33 4.75
N ARG A 27 4.43 0.42 5.82
CA ARG A 27 4.33 1.88 5.85
C ARG A 27 5.24 2.52 4.81
N LEU A 28 6.50 2.07 4.73
CA LEU A 28 7.46 2.55 3.74
C LEU A 28 7.00 2.22 2.31
N LEU A 29 6.59 0.97 2.04
CA LEU A 29 6.07 0.59 0.73
C LEU A 29 4.87 1.44 0.32
N TYR A 30 3.93 1.68 1.24
CA TYR A 30 2.78 2.54 1.00
C TYR A 30 3.21 3.94 0.59
N ASN A 31 4.13 4.55 1.36
CA ASN A 31 4.63 5.89 1.09
C ASN A 31 5.40 5.99 -0.23
N PHE A 32 6.22 5.00 -0.57
CA PHE A 32 6.90 4.95 -1.86
C PHE A 32 5.92 4.90 -3.02
N ALA A 33 4.89 4.04 -2.91
CA ALA A 33 3.87 3.89 -3.93
C ALA A 33 2.97 5.13 -4.07
N LEU A 34 2.62 5.76 -2.95
CA LEU A 34 1.87 7.03 -2.92
C LEU A 34 2.68 8.15 -3.58
N HIS A 35 3.94 8.30 -3.19
CA HIS A 35 4.84 9.29 -3.78
C HIS A 35 4.99 9.08 -5.29
N GLU A 36 5.16 7.85 -5.75
CA GLU A 36 5.24 7.54 -7.18
C GLU A 36 3.99 8.00 -7.95
N ARG A 37 2.78 7.72 -7.42
CA ARG A 37 1.51 8.15 -8.04
C ARG A 37 1.39 9.67 -8.07
N ILE A 38 1.74 10.36 -6.99
CA ILE A 38 1.74 11.84 -6.93
C ILE A 38 2.71 12.42 -7.96
N GLN A 39 3.92 11.89 -8.06
CA GLN A 39 4.91 12.36 -9.04
C GLN A 39 4.48 12.06 -10.47
N ALA A 40 3.85 10.92 -10.72
CA ALA A 40 3.28 10.61 -12.03
C ALA A 40 2.17 11.59 -12.40
N TRP A 41 1.28 11.92 -11.46
CA TRP A 41 0.25 12.93 -11.68
C TRP A 41 0.84 14.31 -11.97
N LYS A 42 1.77 14.80 -11.15
CA LYS A 42 2.44 16.10 -11.33
C LYS A 42 3.08 16.24 -12.73
N ARG A 43 3.71 15.17 -13.23
CA ARG A 43 4.34 15.12 -14.56
C ARG A 43 3.35 15.05 -15.73
N ASN A 44 2.15 14.50 -15.52
CA ASN A 44 1.21 14.22 -16.59
C ASN A 44 -0.05 15.10 -16.57
N LYS A 45 -0.30 15.88 -15.50
CA LYS A 45 -1.52 16.70 -15.34
C LYS A 45 -1.72 17.75 -16.44
N ARG A 46 -0.64 18.29 -17.02
CA ARG A 46 -0.69 19.28 -18.11
C ARG A 46 -0.82 18.64 -19.51
N LYS A 47 -0.64 17.32 -19.63
CA LYS A 47 -0.74 16.61 -20.92
C LYS A 47 -2.20 16.43 -21.32
N THR A 48 -2.41 16.30 -22.63
CA THR A 48 -3.72 15.97 -23.21
C THR A 48 -4.23 14.61 -22.69
N LYS A 49 -5.55 14.41 -22.71
CA LYS A 49 -6.17 13.17 -22.21
C LYS A 49 -5.61 11.91 -22.91
N LYS A 50 -5.30 11.99 -24.21
CA LYS A 50 -4.72 10.89 -24.99
C LYS A 50 -3.28 10.54 -24.57
N GLN A 51 -2.51 11.52 -24.11
CA GLN A 51 -1.10 11.33 -23.73
C GLN A 51 -0.89 11.12 -22.22
N ARG A 52 -1.92 11.39 -21.42
CA ARG A 52 -1.85 11.32 -19.95
C ARG A 52 -1.78 9.86 -19.51
N LYS A 53 -0.66 9.51 -18.87
CA LYS A 53 -0.44 8.19 -18.26
C LYS A 53 -0.54 8.30 -16.74
N TYR A 54 -1.09 7.26 -16.12
CA TYR A 54 -1.22 7.11 -14.67
C TYR A 54 -0.49 5.86 -14.22
N VAL A 55 -0.10 5.82 -12.96
CA VAL A 55 0.47 4.62 -12.34
C VAL A 55 -0.69 3.86 -11.71
N SER A 56 -0.93 2.64 -12.20
CA SER A 56 -1.96 1.75 -11.70
C SER A 56 -1.42 0.85 -10.57
N TYR A 57 -2.34 0.22 -9.83
CA TYR A 57 -1.99 -0.87 -8.92
C TYR A 57 -1.15 -1.96 -9.60
N THR A 58 -1.54 -2.38 -10.82
CA THR A 58 -0.87 -3.45 -11.56
C THR A 58 0.58 -3.08 -11.87
N ASP A 59 0.84 -1.82 -12.24
CA ASP A 59 2.20 -1.33 -12.48
C ASP A 59 3.08 -1.43 -11.23
N GLN A 60 2.50 -1.14 -10.06
CA GLN A 60 3.23 -1.16 -8.79
C GLN A 60 3.44 -2.57 -8.25
N GLN A 61 2.43 -3.44 -8.36
CA GLN A 61 2.56 -4.85 -8.01
C GLN A 61 3.66 -5.52 -8.84
N ASN A 62 3.70 -5.26 -10.15
CA ASN A 62 4.70 -5.85 -11.04
C ASN A 62 6.13 -5.37 -10.76
N LYS A 63 6.30 -4.26 -10.03
CA LYS A 63 7.60 -3.75 -9.58
C LYS A 63 8.07 -4.38 -8.27
N LEU A 64 7.21 -5.10 -7.53
CA LEU A 64 7.59 -5.70 -6.24
C LEU A 64 8.78 -6.66 -6.33
N PRO A 65 8.94 -7.52 -7.37
CA PRO A 65 10.13 -8.34 -7.50
C PRO A 65 11.42 -7.50 -7.59
N LYS A 66 11.41 -6.44 -8.40
CA LYS A 66 12.53 -5.49 -8.53
C LYS A 66 12.78 -4.74 -7.22
N LEU A 67 11.72 -4.40 -6.48
CA LEU A 67 11.82 -3.78 -5.17
C LEU A 67 12.55 -4.69 -4.17
N LYS A 68 12.24 -5.98 -4.15
CA LYS A 68 12.94 -6.97 -3.29
C LYS A 68 14.40 -7.23 -3.71
N GLN A 69 14.74 -7.01 -4.98
CA GLN A 69 16.13 -7.05 -5.45
C GLN A 69 16.91 -5.82 -4.97
N LYS A 70 16.31 -4.63 -5.10
CA LYS A 70 16.91 -3.36 -4.67
C LYS A 70 17.02 -3.25 -3.14
N TYR A 71 16.02 -3.77 -2.43
CA TYR A 71 15.89 -3.73 -0.98
C TYR A 71 15.73 -5.16 -0.44
N PRO A 72 16.84 -5.90 -0.25
CA PRO A 72 16.81 -7.28 0.22
C PRO A 72 16.08 -7.48 1.55
N GLU A 73 15.97 -6.43 2.37
CA GLU A 73 15.27 -6.44 3.65
C GLU A 73 13.74 -6.60 3.51
N TYR A 74 13.19 -6.60 2.29
CA TYR A 74 11.79 -6.95 2.01
C TYR A 74 11.61 -8.43 1.60
N LYS A 75 12.70 -9.22 1.48
CA LYS A 75 12.61 -10.61 1.04
C LYS A 75 11.81 -11.47 2.02
N TRP A 76 12.02 -11.29 3.33
CA TRP A 76 11.34 -12.02 4.39
C TRP A 76 9.84 -11.72 4.46
N VAL A 77 9.39 -10.56 3.97
CA VAL A 77 7.97 -10.20 3.96
C VAL A 77 7.23 -11.01 2.90
N TYR A 78 6.16 -11.70 3.31
CA TYR A 78 5.33 -12.47 2.41
C TYR A 78 4.76 -11.59 1.28
N SER A 79 4.83 -12.08 0.04
CA SER A 79 4.49 -11.31 -1.16
C SER A 79 3.06 -10.77 -1.13
N LYS A 80 2.12 -11.53 -0.58
CA LYS A 80 0.72 -11.12 -0.46
C LYS A 80 0.56 -9.90 0.45
N VAL A 81 1.35 -9.79 1.51
CA VAL A 81 1.29 -8.63 2.43
C VAL A 81 1.63 -7.35 1.65
N LEU A 82 2.74 -7.36 0.90
CA LEU A 82 3.14 -6.22 0.07
C LEU A 82 2.10 -5.87 -1.00
N GLN A 83 1.52 -6.89 -1.65
CA GLN A 83 0.43 -6.70 -2.62
C GLN A 83 -0.81 -6.07 -1.96
N MET A 84 -1.19 -6.53 -0.77
CA MET A 84 -2.35 -6.00 -0.05
C MET A 84 -2.11 -4.56 0.43
N THR A 85 -0.89 -4.20 0.82
CA THR A 85 -0.51 -2.80 1.10
C THR A 85 -0.78 -1.91 -0.12
N LEU A 86 -0.37 -2.35 -1.32
CA LEU A 86 -0.64 -1.62 -2.56
C LEU A 86 -2.13 -1.60 -2.93
N LYS A 87 -2.89 -2.67 -2.63
CA LYS A 87 -4.36 -2.70 -2.79
C LYS A 87 -5.04 -1.69 -1.87
N LYS A 88 -4.57 -1.55 -0.63
CA LYS A 88 -5.10 -0.55 0.32
C LYS A 88 -4.91 0.86 -0.21
N LEU A 89 -3.72 1.18 -0.73
CA LEU A 89 -3.49 2.45 -1.42
C LEU A 89 -4.44 2.65 -2.61
N ASP A 90 -4.68 1.61 -3.41
CA ASP A 90 -5.61 1.67 -4.54
C ASP A 90 -7.05 1.96 -4.11
N ALA A 91 -7.51 1.32 -3.03
CA ALA A 91 -8.82 1.56 -2.45
C ALA A 91 -8.96 2.99 -1.92
N ASN A 92 -7.93 3.50 -1.23
CA ASN A 92 -7.89 4.88 -0.76
C ASN A 92 -8.03 5.89 -1.90
N TYR A 93 -7.29 5.70 -3.00
CA TYR A 93 -7.42 6.56 -4.18
C TYR A 93 -8.83 6.53 -4.78
N LYS A 94 -9.46 5.35 -4.86
CA LYS A 94 -10.84 5.21 -5.34
C LYS A 94 -11.83 5.97 -4.44
N SER A 95 -11.65 5.86 -3.12
CA SER A 95 -12.46 6.58 -2.14
C SER A 95 -12.26 8.09 -2.26
N PHE A 96 -11.01 8.57 -2.34
CA PHE A 96 -10.67 9.97 -2.59
C PHE A 96 -11.37 10.53 -3.83
N PHE A 97 -11.31 9.85 -4.98
CA PHE A 97 -12.00 10.31 -6.19
C PHE A 97 -13.53 10.17 -6.13
N ALA A 98 -14.07 9.30 -5.28
CA ALA A 98 -15.51 9.24 -5.03
C ALA A 98 -15.97 10.44 -4.19
N LEU A 99 -15.26 10.77 -3.11
CA LEU A 99 -15.55 11.93 -2.26
C LEU A 99 -15.44 13.24 -3.04
N TRP A 100 -14.36 13.40 -3.83
CA TRP A 100 -14.17 14.60 -4.65
C TRP A 100 -15.30 14.79 -5.68
N ARG A 101 -15.82 13.71 -6.27
CA ARG A 101 -16.98 13.77 -7.17
C ARG A 101 -18.29 14.14 -6.46
N ASN A 102 -18.36 13.90 -5.16
CA ASN A 102 -19.51 14.23 -4.32
C ASN A 102 -19.41 15.64 -3.70
N GLY A 103 -18.39 16.43 -4.07
CA GLY A 103 -18.23 17.83 -3.64
C GLY A 103 -17.34 18.03 -2.40
N ASP A 104 -16.68 16.99 -1.90
CA ASP A 104 -15.68 17.13 -0.83
C ASP A 104 -14.32 17.52 -1.43
N GLU A 105 -14.02 18.82 -1.42
CA GLU A 105 -12.79 19.38 -1.97
C GLU A 105 -11.56 19.18 -1.05
N ASP A 106 -11.77 18.89 0.23
CA ASP A 106 -10.71 18.68 1.23
C ASP A 106 -10.23 17.23 1.31
N ALA A 107 -10.90 16.32 0.59
CA ALA A 107 -10.56 14.91 0.55
C ALA A 107 -9.07 14.66 0.22
N ARG A 108 -8.47 13.65 0.85
CA ARG A 108 -7.08 13.22 0.60
C ARG A 108 -7.00 11.68 0.54
N PRO A 109 -6.15 11.11 -0.33
CA PRO A 109 -5.92 9.67 -0.43
C PRO A 109 -5.04 9.12 0.70
#